data_AF-A0A2D7UUL8-F1
#
_entry.id   AF-A0A2D7UUL8-F1
#
_cell.length_a   1.000
_cell.length_b   1.000
_cell.length_c   1.000
_cell.angle_alpha   90.00
_cell.angle_beta   90.00
_cell.angle_gamma   90.00
#
_symmetry.space_group_name_H-M   'P 1'
#
loop_
_entity.id
_entity.type
_entity.pdbx_description
1 polymer ?
#
loop_
_entity_poly.entity_id
_entity_poly.type
_entity_poly.pdbx_seq_one_letter_code
_entity_poly.pdbx_strand_id
1 'polypeptide(L)'
;MFSLRLVERPMPTGSTDPDVLLDWLLDSMGLVRRRADQLGGDEQTGALHRIMREALLADPLRGWDSKELGDQTGLSNTGVHHHMTRLRECGLVSTQVEGKWHRHILRGGSMASATALVSAQASAVLGLRMSELSRMVEPSETRMAAEAEAEEMPFSIRVAEAGPREEGVDQASALAKDLGLAGDGKKGGGSLSRDLLVELCSSHQPVTLLALSERLSESRGRVNTVVDRMRSAGILERAPMIDRIPQDVFAGISRQFDARGEEWLMTRGGLGRLDESVAEALVKGVKSGSLDIDAVRGILEPVPTGDQRVLLNTLGGRMPFGVRLAGSDGEAVSSRVRGHADRVLRRIRTVAQRLDEAE
;
A
#
# COMPACT_ATOMS: atom_id res chain seq x y z
N MET A 1 -19.06 14.50 -2.14
CA MET A 1 -18.42 13.67 -1.12
C MET A 1 -16.93 13.71 -1.37
N PHE A 2 -16.14 13.90 -0.32
CA PHE A 2 -14.69 14.02 -0.45
C PHE A 2 -14.06 12.70 -0.87
N SER A 3 -13.13 12.76 -1.82
CA SER A 3 -12.35 11.62 -2.30
C SER A 3 -11.01 12.09 -2.84
N LEU A 4 -9.93 11.58 -2.26
CA LEU A 4 -8.56 11.88 -2.64
C LEU A 4 -7.75 10.58 -2.70
N ARG A 5 -6.88 10.42 -3.70
CA ARG A 5 -5.87 9.36 -3.68
C ARG A 5 -4.54 9.99 -3.31
N LEU A 6 -3.92 9.51 -2.24
CA LEU A 6 -2.57 9.91 -1.87
C LEU A 6 -1.60 8.93 -2.49
N VAL A 7 -0.57 9.44 -3.17
CA VAL A 7 0.51 8.65 -3.76
C VAL A 7 1.83 9.29 -3.33
N GLU A 8 2.69 8.51 -2.70
CA GLU A 8 4.02 8.95 -2.35
C GLU A 8 4.87 9.04 -3.61
N ARG A 9 5.38 10.25 -3.87
CA ARG A 9 6.33 10.54 -4.92
C ARG A 9 7.62 11.10 -4.32
N PRO A 10 8.80 10.81 -4.91
CA PRO A 10 10.03 11.53 -4.58
C PRO A 10 9.80 13.03 -4.77
N MET A 11 10.19 13.86 -3.81
CA MET A 11 9.99 15.30 -3.91
C MET A 11 10.82 15.91 -5.07
N PRO A 12 10.28 16.92 -5.79
CA PRO A 12 11.02 17.68 -6.80
C PRO A 12 11.96 18.66 -6.09
N THR A 13 13.01 18.12 -5.46
CA THR A 13 13.89 18.88 -4.59
C THR A 13 14.70 19.89 -5.42
N GLY A 14 14.63 21.17 -5.05
CA GLY A 14 15.35 22.25 -5.73
C GLY A 14 14.67 22.81 -6.98
N SER A 15 13.56 22.23 -7.44
CA SER A 15 12.79 22.83 -8.54
C SER A 15 11.99 24.04 -8.05
N THR A 16 12.00 25.10 -8.85
CA THR A 16 11.13 26.28 -8.75
C THR A 16 10.27 26.45 -10.00
N ASP A 17 10.30 25.49 -10.92
CA ASP A 17 9.51 25.51 -12.14
C ASP A 17 8.03 25.22 -11.80
N PRO A 18 7.10 26.16 -12.04
CA PRO A 18 5.68 25.99 -11.73
C PRO A 18 5.07 24.74 -12.35
N ASP A 19 5.47 24.38 -13.58
CA ASP A 19 4.91 23.24 -14.27
C ASP A 19 5.38 21.92 -13.62
N VAL A 20 6.66 21.81 -13.28
CA VAL A 20 7.20 20.64 -12.56
C VAL A 20 6.55 20.48 -11.18
N LEU A 21 6.36 21.58 -10.45
CA LEU A 21 5.75 21.56 -9.12
C LEU A 21 4.27 21.19 -9.19
N LEU A 22 3.52 21.74 -10.15
CA LEU A 22 2.12 21.44 -10.38
C LEU A 22 1.94 19.98 -10.79
N ASP A 23 2.70 19.48 -11.75
CA ASP A 23 2.63 18.08 -12.18
C ASP A 23 2.86 17.12 -11.02
N TRP A 24 3.86 17.41 -10.18
CA TRP A 24 4.15 16.60 -9.00
C TRP A 24 3.00 16.60 -7.99
N LEU A 25 2.34 17.75 -7.77
CA LEU A 25 1.19 17.87 -6.88
C LEU A 25 0.01 17.03 -7.41
N LEU A 26 -0.32 17.18 -8.68
CA LEU A 26 -1.43 16.46 -9.31
C LEU A 26 -1.19 14.95 -9.31
N ASP A 27 0.05 14.51 -9.53
CA ASP A 27 0.46 13.12 -9.43
C ASP A 27 0.34 12.58 -8.00
N SER A 28 0.82 13.33 -7.00
CA SER A 28 0.81 12.93 -5.58
C SER A 28 -0.60 12.88 -5.01
N MET A 29 -1.54 13.62 -5.61
CA MET A 29 -2.98 13.60 -5.34
C MET A 29 -3.75 12.58 -6.21
N GLY A 30 -3.05 11.77 -7.00
CA GLY A 30 -3.63 10.73 -7.85
C GLY A 30 -4.61 11.29 -8.90
N LEU A 31 -4.47 12.56 -9.27
CA LEU A 31 -5.33 13.25 -10.23
C LEU A 31 -4.92 12.93 -11.68
N VAL A 32 -3.64 12.61 -11.90
CA VAL A 32 -3.12 12.20 -13.20
C VAL A 32 -2.80 10.70 -13.18
N ARG A 33 -3.17 9.99 -14.25
CA ARG A 33 -2.80 8.60 -14.46
C ARG A 33 -1.61 8.54 -15.43
N ARG A 34 -0.39 8.47 -14.90
CA ARG A 34 0.76 8.08 -15.73
C ARG A 34 0.72 6.58 -15.94
N ARG A 35 0.64 6.11 -17.19
CA ARG A 35 0.98 4.71 -17.50
C ARG A 35 2.49 4.57 -17.32
N ALA A 36 2.92 3.51 -16.64
CA ALA A 36 4.34 3.27 -16.34
C ALA A 36 5.25 3.18 -17.58
N ASP A 37 4.69 2.97 -18.78
CA ASP A 37 5.45 2.80 -20.03
C ASP A 37 5.72 4.11 -20.81
N GLN A 38 5.27 5.29 -20.34
CA GLN A 38 5.57 6.57 -21.00
C GLN A 38 6.71 7.28 -20.28
N LEU A 39 7.91 6.73 -20.45
CA LEU A 39 9.19 7.33 -20.03
C LEU A 39 9.94 7.98 -21.21
N GLY A 40 9.25 8.29 -22.31
CA GLY A 40 9.86 8.92 -23.48
C GLY A 40 8.94 9.92 -24.17
N GLY A 41 9.41 11.17 -24.22
CA GLY A 41 9.16 12.12 -25.31
C GLY A 41 7.79 12.80 -25.37
N ASP A 42 7.84 14.14 -25.30
CA ASP A 42 6.79 15.14 -25.54
C ASP A 42 5.61 15.23 -24.56
N GLU A 43 5.72 16.29 -23.76
CA GLU A 43 4.78 16.88 -22.83
C GLU A 43 3.47 17.27 -23.54
N GLN A 44 2.51 16.34 -23.59
CA GLN A 44 1.12 16.79 -23.54
C GLN A 44 0.79 17.09 -22.08
N THR A 45 1.02 18.34 -21.69
CA THR A 45 0.51 18.92 -20.45
C THR A 45 -0.93 18.46 -20.24
N GLY A 46 -1.15 17.65 -19.20
CA GLY A 46 -2.43 16.98 -19.00
C GLY A 46 -3.59 17.98 -18.94
N ALA A 47 -4.79 17.60 -19.38
CA ALA A 47 -5.95 18.50 -19.37
C ALA A 47 -6.20 19.19 -18.01
N LEU A 48 -5.95 18.48 -16.90
CA LEU A 48 -6.08 19.03 -15.56
C LEU A 48 -4.95 20.02 -15.21
N HIS A 49 -3.74 19.78 -15.70
CA HIS A 49 -2.63 20.73 -15.57
C HIS A 49 -2.94 22.03 -16.30
N ARG A 50 -3.42 21.97 -17.55
CA ARG A 50 -3.83 23.16 -18.31
C ARG A 50 -4.94 23.96 -17.61
N ILE A 51 -5.96 23.28 -17.09
CA ILE A 51 -7.01 23.93 -16.27
C ILE A 51 -6.41 24.66 -15.06
N MET A 52 -5.46 24.03 -14.36
CA MET A 52 -4.84 24.64 -13.18
C MET A 52 -3.98 25.83 -13.59
N ARG A 53 -3.06 25.66 -14.54
CA ARG A 53 -2.08 26.66 -14.96
C ARG A 53 -2.71 27.85 -15.69
N GLU A 54 -3.57 27.60 -16.68
CA GLU A 54 -4.09 28.64 -17.58
C GLU A 54 -5.33 29.36 -17.02
N ALA A 55 -5.95 28.84 -15.96
CA ALA A 55 -7.16 29.42 -15.38
C ALA A 55 -7.12 29.53 -13.84
N LEU A 56 -7.10 28.41 -13.12
CA LEU A 56 -7.32 28.43 -11.66
C LEU A 56 -6.16 28.99 -10.84
N LEU A 57 -4.92 28.93 -11.33
CA LEU A 57 -3.76 29.58 -10.69
C LEU A 57 -3.55 30.99 -11.21
N ALA A 58 -3.86 31.23 -12.49
CA ALA A 58 -3.75 32.55 -13.11
C ALA A 58 -4.70 33.59 -12.49
N ASP A 59 -5.93 33.19 -12.16
CA ASP A 59 -6.87 34.03 -11.39
C ASP A 59 -7.71 33.15 -10.44
N PRO A 60 -7.21 32.90 -9.21
CA PRO A 60 -7.78 31.93 -8.27
C PRO A 60 -9.22 32.18 -7.83
N LEU A 61 -9.65 33.44 -7.81
CA LEU A 61 -10.94 33.86 -7.26
C LEU A 61 -11.92 34.42 -8.30
N ARG A 62 -11.55 34.44 -9.61
CA ARG A 62 -12.39 34.95 -10.70
C ARG A 62 -13.81 34.36 -10.75
N GLY A 63 -13.94 33.08 -10.41
CA GLY A 63 -15.16 32.32 -10.60
C GLY A 63 -15.35 31.92 -12.07
N TRP A 64 -14.70 30.84 -12.48
CA TRP A 64 -14.74 30.35 -13.85
C TRP A 64 -15.95 29.47 -14.11
N ASP A 65 -16.70 29.72 -15.17
CA ASP A 65 -17.73 28.77 -15.63
C ASP A 65 -17.17 27.71 -16.59
N SER A 66 -17.95 26.68 -16.89
CA SER A 66 -17.50 25.56 -17.74
C SER A 66 -17.13 25.99 -19.17
N LYS A 67 -17.81 27.02 -19.70
CA LYS A 67 -17.57 27.51 -21.05
C LYS A 67 -16.29 28.33 -21.07
N GLU A 68 -16.10 29.23 -20.12
CA GLU A 68 -14.88 30.03 -19.97
C GLU A 68 -13.65 29.13 -19.79
N LEU A 69 -13.76 28.06 -18.99
CA LEU A 69 -12.69 27.06 -18.86
C LEU A 69 -12.41 26.33 -20.17
N GLY A 70 -13.45 25.96 -20.93
CA GLY A 70 -13.31 25.31 -22.23
C GLY A 70 -12.64 26.21 -23.26
N ASP A 71 -13.06 27.48 -23.32
CA ASP A 71 -12.51 28.49 -24.23
C ASP A 71 -11.05 28.81 -23.88
N GLN A 72 -10.70 28.92 -22.59
CA GLN A 72 -9.35 29.20 -22.13
C GLN A 72 -8.38 28.03 -22.35
N THR A 73 -8.82 26.80 -22.07
CA THR A 73 -7.94 25.61 -22.04
C THR A 73 -8.01 24.76 -23.30
N GLY A 74 -8.89 25.09 -24.24
CA GLY A 74 -9.17 24.30 -25.45
C GLY A 74 -9.80 22.93 -25.16
N LEU A 75 -10.41 22.74 -23.99
CA LEU A 75 -11.08 21.49 -23.60
C LEU A 75 -12.57 21.50 -23.97
N SER A 76 -13.11 20.33 -24.28
CA SER A 76 -14.56 20.19 -24.46
C SER A 76 -15.30 20.40 -23.14
N ASN A 77 -16.55 20.88 -23.20
CA ASN A 77 -17.42 21.03 -22.01
C ASN A 77 -17.50 19.74 -21.17
N THR A 78 -17.58 18.58 -21.82
CA THR A 78 -17.58 17.27 -21.13
C THR A 78 -16.26 17.01 -20.41
N GLY A 79 -15.13 17.34 -21.03
CA GLY A 79 -13.80 17.22 -20.43
C GLY A 79 -13.64 18.13 -19.22
N VAL A 80 -14.04 19.40 -19.34
CA VAL A 80 -14.05 20.37 -18.23
C VAL A 80 -14.91 19.85 -17.08
N HIS A 81 -16.14 19.42 -17.35
CA HIS A 81 -17.05 18.89 -16.32
C HIS A 81 -16.45 17.68 -15.58
N HIS A 82 -15.81 16.77 -16.31
CA HIS A 82 -15.14 15.61 -15.71
C HIS A 82 -14.01 16.04 -14.76
N HIS A 83 -13.13 16.95 -15.19
CA HIS A 83 -12.02 17.44 -14.37
C HIS A 83 -12.48 18.29 -13.18
N MET A 84 -13.48 19.16 -13.37
CA MET A 84 -14.08 19.94 -12.28
C MET A 84 -14.71 19.05 -11.21
N THR A 85 -15.34 17.94 -11.61
CA THR A 85 -15.89 16.98 -10.65
C THR A 85 -14.78 16.35 -9.80
N ARG A 86 -13.67 15.92 -10.42
CA ARG A 86 -12.53 15.36 -9.68
C ARG A 86 -11.85 16.39 -8.77
N LEU A 87 -11.66 17.63 -9.23
CA LEU A 87 -11.08 18.72 -8.45
C LEU A 87 -11.95 19.12 -7.26
N ARG A 88 -13.28 19.10 -7.43
CA ARG A 88 -14.24 19.33 -6.34
C ARG A 88 -14.26 18.17 -5.35
N GLU A 89 -14.24 16.93 -5.83
CA GLU A 89 -14.21 15.73 -4.98
C GLU A 89 -12.95 15.67 -4.11
N CYS A 90 -11.78 15.99 -4.65
CA CYS A 90 -10.54 16.06 -3.85
C CYS A 90 -10.42 17.34 -3.02
N GLY A 91 -11.36 18.28 -3.16
CA GLY A 91 -11.46 19.49 -2.34
C GLY A 91 -10.57 20.66 -2.76
N LEU A 92 -9.88 20.59 -3.91
CA LEU A 92 -9.08 21.70 -4.45
C LEU A 92 -9.94 22.84 -4.99
N VAL A 93 -11.10 22.52 -5.57
CA VAL A 93 -12.01 23.51 -6.17
C VAL A 93 -13.32 23.58 -5.39
N SER A 94 -13.76 24.80 -5.09
CA SER A 94 -15.12 25.06 -4.63
C SER A 94 -16.01 25.52 -5.79
N THR A 95 -17.29 25.18 -5.72
CA THR A 95 -18.29 25.59 -6.72
C THR A 95 -19.38 26.39 -6.03
N GLN A 96 -19.62 27.61 -6.51
CA GLN A 96 -20.78 28.41 -6.13
C GLN A 96 -21.83 28.31 -7.24
N VAL A 97 -23.10 28.12 -6.86
CA VAL A 97 -24.22 28.06 -7.81
C VAL A 97 -24.91 29.41 -7.80
N GLU A 98 -24.88 30.10 -8.93
CA GLU A 98 -25.58 31.36 -9.16
C GLU A 98 -26.64 31.16 -10.25
N GLY A 99 -27.86 30.86 -9.82
CA GLY A 99 -28.95 30.49 -10.73
C GLY A 99 -28.65 29.19 -11.48
N LYS A 100 -28.46 29.28 -12.81
CA LYS A 100 -28.10 28.13 -13.67
C LYS A 100 -26.58 27.97 -13.86
N TRP A 101 -25.78 28.89 -13.34
CA TRP A 101 -24.34 28.92 -13.57
C TRP A 101 -23.59 28.32 -12.39
N HIS A 102 -22.62 27.47 -12.71
CA HIS A 102 -21.65 26.95 -11.74
C HIS A 102 -20.35 27.74 -11.89
N ARG A 103 -19.98 28.48 -10.84
CA ARG A 103 -18.73 29.24 -10.76
C ARG A 103 -17.71 28.47 -9.96
N HIS A 104 -16.58 28.16 -10.58
CA HIS A 104 -15.49 27.37 -10.00
C HIS A 104 -14.33 28.29 -9.59
N ILE A 105 -13.84 28.13 -8.36
CA ILE A 105 -12.68 28.86 -7.85
C ILE A 105 -11.68 27.89 -7.21
N LEU A 106 -10.41 28.28 -7.18
CA LEU A 106 -9.41 27.59 -6.38
C LEU A 106 -9.73 27.85 -4.89
N ARG A 107 -9.96 26.77 -4.15
CA ARG A 107 -10.46 26.86 -2.77
C ARG A 107 -9.44 27.59 -1.90
N GLY A 108 -9.85 28.69 -1.26
CA GLY A 108 -8.97 29.49 -0.40
C GLY A 108 -8.05 30.45 -1.17
N GLY A 109 -8.18 30.56 -2.50
CA GLY A 109 -7.52 31.59 -3.31
C GLY A 109 -6.04 31.37 -3.62
N SER A 110 -5.46 30.23 -3.22
CA SER A 110 -4.08 29.84 -3.56
C SER A 110 -3.92 28.32 -3.48
N MET A 111 -2.86 27.76 -4.05
CA MET A 111 -2.63 26.31 -3.99
C MET A 111 -2.24 25.87 -2.57
N ALA A 112 -1.46 26.68 -1.85
CA ALA A 112 -1.12 26.41 -0.45
C ALA A 112 -2.37 26.37 0.44
N SER A 113 -3.29 27.33 0.27
CA SER A 113 -4.55 27.39 1.03
C SER A 113 -5.47 26.21 0.69
N ALA A 114 -5.61 25.90 -0.61
CA ALA A 114 -6.40 24.76 -1.08
C ALA A 114 -5.87 23.45 -0.49
N THR A 115 -4.56 23.19 -0.61
CA THR A 115 -3.94 21.96 -0.12
C THR A 115 -3.91 21.86 1.41
N ALA A 116 -3.85 22.98 2.14
CA ALA A 116 -4.00 22.98 3.60
C ALA A 116 -5.39 22.49 4.01
N LEU A 117 -6.46 22.99 3.36
CA LEU A 117 -7.84 22.56 3.60
C LEU A 117 -8.06 21.09 3.21
N VAL A 118 -7.53 20.68 2.05
CA VAL A 118 -7.56 19.29 1.60
C VAL A 118 -6.83 18.37 2.58
N SER A 119 -5.66 18.78 3.09
CA SER A 119 -4.90 17.99 4.06
C SER A 119 -5.66 17.80 5.36
N ALA A 120 -6.27 18.86 5.90
CA ALA A 120 -7.08 18.77 7.11
C ALA A 120 -8.28 17.83 6.93
N GLN A 121 -8.99 17.94 5.80
CA GLN A 121 -10.11 17.07 5.47
C GLN A 121 -9.66 15.62 5.27
N ALA A 122 -8.56 15.39 4.54
CA ALA A 122 -8.01 14.06 4.31
C ALA A 122 -7.60 13.37 5.63
N SER A 123 -6.87 14.05 6.52
CA SER A 123 -6.48 13.48 7.82
C SER A 123 -7.70 13.14 8.68
N ALA A 124 -8.73 13.99 8.70
CA ALA A 124 -9.96 13.73 9.44
C ALA A 124 -10.74 12.52 8.87
N VAL A 125 -10.94 12.49 7.55
CA VAL A 125 -11.64 11.40 6.86
C VAL A 125 -10.89 10.08 7.02
N LEU A 126 -9.57 10.07 6.80
CA LEU A 126 -8.74 8.89 6.98
C LEU A 126 -8.79 8.39 8.43
N GLY A 127 -8.75 9.29 9.42
CA GLY A 127 -8.91 8.92 10.83
C GLY A 127 -10.22 8.18 11.11
N LEU A 128 -11.34 8.63 10.53
CA LEU A 128 -12.63 7.94 10.64
C LEU A 128 -12.59 6.56 9.96
N ARG A 129 -12.07 6.46 8.73
CA ARG A 129 -11.94 5.18 8.01
C ARG A 129 -11.03 4.19 8.77
N MET A 130 -9.91 4.67 9.33
CA MET A 130 -8.99 3.85 10.12
C MET A 130 -9.59 3.40 11.45
N SER A 131 -10.46 4.20 12.08
CA SER A 131 -11.22 3.75 13.25
C SER A 131 -12.15 2.57 12.93
N GLU A 132 -12.77 2.56 11.74
CA GLU A 132 -13.57 1.43 11.28
C GLU A 132 -12.69 0.18 11.06
N LEU A 133 -11.55 0.33 10.38
CA LEU A 133 -10.58 -0.77 10.18
C LEU A 133 -10.10 -1.31 11.54
N SER A 134 -9.74 -0.42 12.47
CA SER A 134 -9.19 -0.79 13.76
C SER A 134 -10.13 -1.68 14.58
N ARG A 135 -11.45 -1.53 14.43
CA ARG A 135 -12.44 -2.37 15.12
C ARG A 135 -12.56 -3.78 14.53
N MET A 136 -12.13 -3.96 13.28
CA MET A 136 -12.13 -5.27 12.62
C MET A 136 -10.93 -6.12 13.03
N VAL A 137 -9.82 -5.48 13.43
CA VAL A 137 -8.55 -6.18 13.74
C VAL A 137 -8.64 -6.86 15.09
N GLU A 138 -8.41 -8.18 15.10
CA GLU A 138 -8.20 -8.91 16.35
C GLU A 138 -6.81 -8.59 16.92
N PRO A 139 -6.71 -8.17 18.19
CA PRO A 139 -5.41 -8.00 18.85
C PRO A 139 -4.64 -9.32 18.88
N SER A 140 -3.34 -9.25 18.63
CA SER A 140 -2.46 -10.41 18.67
C SER A 140 -1.08 -10.03 19.20
N GLU A 141 -0.69 -10.65 20.32
CA GLU A 141 0.62 -10.48 20.94
C GLU A 141 1.75 -11.13 20.12
N THR A 142 1.41 -12.14 19.32
CA THR A 142 2.39 -12.94 18.56
C THR A 142 2.57 -12.48 17.12
N ARG A 143 1.62 -11.69 16.58
CA ARG A 143 1.66 -11.24 15.17
C ARG A 143 2.97 -10.55 14.81
N MET A 144 3.53 -9.78 15.73
CA MET A 144 4.75 -8.99 15.53
C MET A 144 6.03 -9.65 16.08
N ALA A 145 5.97 -10.94 16.44
CA ALA A 145 7.11 -11.64 17.09
C ALA A 145 8.38 -11.69 16.23
N ALA A 146 8.22 -11.77 14.90
CA ALA A 146 9.33 -11.69 13.96
C ALA A 146 9.36 -10.32 13.28
N GLU A 147 10.56 -9.76 13.08
CA GLU A 147 10.72 -8.52 12.31
C GLU A 147 10.26 -8.70 10.86
N ALA A 148 9.61 -7.67 10.33
CA ALA A 148 9.17 -7.66 8.93
C ALA A 148 10.36 -7.51 7.99
N GLU A 149 10.24 -8.03 6.77
CA GLU A 149 11.27 -7.80 5.74
C GLU A 149 11.13 -6.35 5.25
N ALA A 150 12.23 -5.60 5.29
CA ALA A 150 12.28 -4.24 4.76
C ALA A 150 12.14 -4.27 3.23
N GLU A 151 11.01 -3.79 2.72
CA GLU A 151 10.77 -3.66 1.29
C GLU A 151 10.26 -2.24 1.00
N GLU A 152 10.97 -1.51 0.13
CA GLU A 152 10.58 -0.16 -0.27
C GLU A 152 9.38 -0.24 -1.23
N MET A 153 8.18 -0.03 -0.67
CA MET A 153 6.96 0.10 -1.44
C MET A 153 6.44 1.53 -1.30
N PRO A 154 6.29 2.29 -2.41
CA PRO A 154 5.74 3.64 -2.36
C PRO A 154 4.33 3.63 -1.76
N PHE A 155 4.10 4.50 -0.77
CA PHE A 155 2.79 4.56 -0.14
C PHE A 155 1.71 5.03 -1.12
N SER A 156 0.56 4.35 -1.14
CA SER A 156 -0.60 4.76 -1.92
C SER A 156 -1.90 4.32 -1.25
N ILE A 157 -2.81 5.26 -0.98
CA ILE A 157 -4.11 4.98 -0.38
C ILE A 157 -5.19 5.91 -0.95
N ARG A 158 -6.44 5.44 -1.05
CA ARG A 158 -7.59 6.33 -1.24
C ARG A 158 -8.14 6.76 0.12
N VAL A 159 -8.49 8.03 0.23
CA VAL A 159 -9.17 8.64 1.36
C VAL A 159 -10.51 9.16 0.87
N ALA A 160 -11.58 8.45 1.19
CA ALA A 160 -12.93 8.83 0.81
C ALA A 160 -13.85 8.89 2.03
N GLU A 161 -14.77 9.85 2.01
CA GLU A 161 -15.89 9.90 2.96
C GLU A 161 -16.82 8.70 2.76
N ALA A 162 -17.51 8.27 3.82
CA ALA A 162 -18.51 7.21 3.73
C ALA A 162 -19.63 7.59 2.75
N GLY A 163 -19.84 6.72 1.77
CA GLY A 163 -20.98 6.76 0.85
C GLY A 163 -22.34 6.55 1.52
N PRO A 164 -23.45 6.83 0.80
CA PRO A 164 -24.75 6.29 1.16
C PRO A 164 -24.69 4.76 1.31
N ARG A 165 -25.53 4.20 2.19
CA ARG A 165 -25.67 2.75 2.30
C ARG A 165 -26.27 2.19 1.01
N GLU A 166 -25.58 1.22 0.43
CA GLU A 166 -26.05 0.46 -0.74
C GLU A 166 -26.61 -0.88 -0.26
N GLU A 167 -27.74 -1.31 -0.83
CA GLU A 167 -28.34 -2.60 -0.48
C GLU A 167 -27.39 -3.75 -0.87
N GLY A 168 -27.19 -4.70 0.05
CA GLY A 168 -26.28 -5.84 -0.16
C GLY A 168 -24.79 -5.53 -0.03
N VAL A 169 -24.40 -4.30 0.32
CA VAL A 169 -23.00 -3.92 0.57
C VAL A 169 -22.75 -3.82 2.08
N ASP A 170 -21.92 -4.72 2.62
CA ASP A 170 -21.53 -4.68 4.02
C ASP A 170 -20.49 -3.58 4.31
N GLN A 171 -20.30 -3.27 5.59
CA GLN A 171 -19.38 -2.21 6.01
C GLN A 171 -17.93 -2.48 5.59
N ALA A 172 -17.48 -3.74 5.63
CA ALA A 172 -16.13 -4.12 5.21
C ALA A 172 -15.91 -3.89 3.70
N SER A 173 -16.92 -4.14 2.87
CA SER A 173 -16.88 -3.87 1.43
C SER A 173 -16.83 -2.37 1.14
N ALA A 174 -17.64 -1.59 1.84
CA ALA A 174 -17.60 -0.12 1.74
C ALA A 174 -16.22 0.42 2.15
N LEU A 175 -15.69 -0.04 3.27
CA LEU A 175 -14.36 0.37 3.75
C LEU A 175 -13.24 -0.01 2.76
N ALA A 176 -13.25 -1.23 2.22
CA ALA A 176 -12.27 -1.66 1.24
C ALA A 176 -12.31 -0.81 -0.06
N LYS A 177 -13.50 -0.38 -0.47
CA LYS A 177 -13.71 0.54 -1.61
C LYS A 177 -13.20 1.95 -1.29
N ASP A 178 -13.54 2.48 -0.11
CA ASP A 178 -13.17 3.82 0.35
C ASP A 178 -11.65 3.97 0.51
N LEU A 179 -10.96 2.91 0.94
CA LEU A 179 -9.50 2.83 1.02
C LEU A 179 -8.82 2.51 -0.32
N GLY A 180 -9.60 2.18 -1.35
CA GLY A 180 -9.12 1.92 -2.71
C GLY A 180 -8.53 0.53 -2.93
N LEU A 181 -8.77 -0.42 -2.02
CA LEU A 181 -8.24 -1.78 -2.04
C LEU A 181 -8.86 -2.63 -3.17
N ALA A 182 -10.13 -2.36 -3.48
CA ALA A 182 -10.86 -2.96 -4.60
C ALA A 182 -10.35 -2.50 -5.99
N GLY A 183 -9.52 -1.45 -6.05
CA GLY A 183 -9.05 -0.83 -7.29
C GLY A 183 -10.03 0.19 -7.88
N ASP A 184 -9.73 0.68 -9.09
CA ASP A 184 -10.45 1.78 -9.76
C ASP A 184 -11.51 1.30 -10.78
N GLY A 185 -11.78 0.00 -10.85
CA GLY A 185 -12.73 -0.57 -11.82
C GLY A 185 -14.18 -0.16 -11.53
N LYS A 186 -14.94 0.17 -12.60
CA LYS A 186 -16.40 0.44 -12.51
C LYS A 186 -17.21 -0.78 -12.08
N LYS A 187 -16.74 -1.98 -12.44
CA LYS A 187 -17.15 -3.21 -11.77
C LYS A 187 -16.36 -3.21 -10.47
N GLY A 188 -17.02 -2.83 -9.37
CA GLY A 188 -16.41 -2.91 -8.04
C GLY A 188 -15.66 -4.23 -7.95
N GLY A 189 -14.37 -4.16 -7.59
CA GLY A 189 -13.60 -5.38 -7.34
C GLY A 189 -14.48 -6.30 -6.49
N GLY A 190 -14.64 -7.55 -6.90
CA GLY A 190 -15.53 -8.49 -6.23
C GLY A 190 -15.24 -8.58 -4.73
N SER A 191 -15.99 -9.42 -4.01
CA SER A 191 -15.85 -9.56 -2.56
C SER A 191 -14.41 -9.85 -2.09
N LEU A 192 -13.52 -10.34 -2.97
CA LEU A 192 -12.11 -10.61 -2.70
C LEU A 192 -11.38 -9.54 -1.86
N SER A 193 -11.51 -8.24 -2.14
CA SER A 193 -10.81 -7.23 -1.32
C SER A 193 -11.36 -7.13 0.10
N ARG A 194 -12.67 -7.35 0.26
CA ARG A 194 -13.33 -7.45 1.55
C ARG A 194 -12.97 -8.75 2.25
N ASP A 195 -12.99 -9.87 1.55
CA ASP A 195 -12.72 -11.20 2.11
C ASP A 195 -11.26 -11.32 2.58
N LEU A 196 -10.31 -10.80 1.79
CA LEU A 196 -8.91 -10.70 2.22
C LEU A 196 -8.72 -9.80 3.43
N LEU A 197 -9.46 -8.67 3.49
CA LEU A 197 -9.35 -7.75 4.62
C LEU A 197 -9.84 -8.42 5.90
N VAL A 198 -10.99 -9.10 5.84
CA VAL A 198 -11.56 -9.85 6.98
C VAL A 198 -10.63 -11.00 7.40
N GLU A 199 -10.18 -11.82 6.45
CA GLU A 199 -9.28 -12.95 6.73
C GLU A 199 -7.99 -12.49 7.43
N LEU A 200 -7.38 -11.38 6.96
CA LEU A 200 -6.14 -10.87 7.53
C LEU A 200 -6.34 -10.14 8.86
N CYS A 201 -7.50 -9.53 9.09
CA CYS A 201 -7.88 -8.94 10.37
C CYS A 201 -7.99 -9.97 11.50
N SER A 202 -8.39 -11.20 11.18
CA SER A 202 -8.43 -12.33 12.12
C SER A 202 -7.17 -13.19 12.12
N SER A 203 -6.17 -12.91 11.26
CA SER A 203 -4.93 -13.67 11.24
C SER A 203 -3.93 -13.19 12.28
N HIS A 204 -3.42 -14.11 13.08
CA HIS A 204 -2.41 -13.85 14.11
C HIS A 204 -1.00 -14.19 13.62
N GLN A 205 -0.89 -14.91 12.51
CA GLN A 205 0.37 -15.33 11.91
C GLN A 205 0.46 -14.89 10.44
N PRO A 206 1.67 -14.78 9.86
CA PRO A 206 1.81 -14.49 8.44
C PRO A 206 1.19 -15.59 7.58
N VAL A 207 0.39 -15.21 6.59
CA VAL A 207 -0.31 -16.15 5.69
C VAL A 207 0.29 -16.08 4.29
N THR A 208 0.52 -17.22 3.66
CA THR A 208 1.05 -17.26 2.29
C THR A 208 -0.02 -16.88 1.26
N LEU A 209 0.40 -16.34 0.11
CA LEU A 209 -0.50 -16.07 -1.02
C LEU A 209 -1.20 -17.34 -1.52
N LEU A 210 -0.54 -18.49 -1.43
CA LEU A 210 -1.13 -19.78 -1.81
C LEU A 210 -2.28 -20.15 -0.85
N ALA A 211 -2.04 -20.06 0.46
CA ALA A 211 -3.07 -20.34 1.46
C ALA A 211 -4.28 -19.39 1.33
N LEU A 212 -4.04 -18.10 1.09
CA LEU A 212 -5.11 -17.14 0.82
C LEU A 212 -5.89 -17.47 -0.47
N SER A 213 -5.18 -17.86 -1.53
CA SER A 213 -5.77 -18.28 -2.82
C SER A 213 -6.66 -19.50 -2.67
N GLU A 214 -6.22 -20.51 -1.92
CA GLU A 214 -6.98 -21.73 -1.65
C GLU A 214 -8.21 -21.44 -0.78
N ARG A 215 -8.04 -20.72 0.34
CA ARG A 215 -9.14 -20.38 1.27
C ARG A 215 -10.25 -19.57 0.59
N LEU A 216 -9.87 -18.64 -0.28
CA LEU A 216 -10.82 -17.74 -0.94
C LEU A 216 -11.27 -18.23 -2.32
N SER A 217 -10.84 -19.42 -2.75
CA SER A 217 -11.16 -19.98 -4.07
C SER A 217 -10.89 -19.00 -5.22
N GLU A 218 -9.78 -18.26 -5.12
CA GLU A 218 -9.43 -17.16 -6.01
C GLU A 218 -8.03 -17.36 -6.58
N SER A 219 -7.75 -16.80 -7.76
CA SER A 219 -6.43 -17.00 -8.38
C SER A 219 -5.32 -16.29 -7.58
N ARG A 220 -4.14 -16.91 -7.49
CA ARG A 220 -2.96 -16.32 -6.83
C ARG A 220 -2.61 -14.92 -7.35
N GLY A 221 -2.76 -14.67 -8.66
CA GLY A 221 -2.49 -13.36 -9.25
C GLY A 221 -3.46 -12.27 -8.79
N ARG A 222 -4.75 -12.61 -8.65
CA ARG A 222 -5.77 -11.68 -8.13
C ARG A 222 -5.55 -11.38 -6.64
N VAL A 223 -5.25 -12.42 -5.84
CA VAL A 223 -4.89 -12.26 -4.43
C VAL A 223 -3.67 -11.35 -4.28
N ASN A 224 -2.60 -11.63 -5.03
CA ASN A 224 -1.38 -10.82 -4.98
C ASN A 224 -1.65 -9.35 -5.32
N THR A 225 -2.46 -9.09 -6.34
CA THR A 225 -2.82 -7.74 -6.75
C THR A 225 -3.51 -6.95 -5.63
N VAL A 226 -4.40 -7.59 -4.87
CA VAL A 226 -5.10 -6.94 -3.76
C VAL A 226 -4.16 -6.78 -2.55
N VAL A 227 -3.38 -7.81 -2.24
CA VAL A 227 -2.37 -7.77 -1.17
C VAL A 227 -1.37 -6.63 -1.41
N ASP A 228 -0.86 -6.46 -2.63
CA ASP A 228 0.08 -5.38 -2.96
C ASP A 228 -0.55 -3.99 -2.78
N ARG A 229 -1.86 -3.83 -3.01
CA ARG A 229 -2.56 -2.57 -2.70
C ARG A 229 -2.66 -2.33 -1.20
N MET A 230 -2.97 -3.36 -0.41
CA MET A 230 -3.02 -3.24 1.04
C MET A 230 -1.63 -2.97 1.63
N ARG A 231 -0.58 -3.56 1.05
CA ARG A 231 0.82 -3.26 1.38
C ARG A 231 1.20 -1.83 1.02
N SER A 232 0.83 -1.37 -0.18
CA SER A 232 1.04 0.02 -0.61
C SER A 232 0.30 1.01 0.29
N ALA A 233 -0.88 0.64 0.79
CA ALA A 233 -1.64 1.43 1.76
C ALA A 233 -1.05 1.39 3.18
N GLY A 234 0.03 0.63 3.41
CA GLY A 234 0.66 0.46 4.73
C GLY A 234 -0.12 -0.42 5.71
N ILE A 235 -1.18 -1.10 5.25
CA ILE A 235 -2.03 -1.97 6.07
C ILE A 235 -1.35 -3.32 6.31
N LEU A 236 -0.70 -3.85 5.27
CA LEU A 236 0.01 -5.13 5.33
C LEU A 236 1.51 -4.96 5.18
N GLU A 237 2.23 -5.93 5.70
CA GLU A 237 3.66 -6.09 5.49
C GLU A 237 4.01 -7.55 5.19
N ARG A 238 5.18 -7.75 4.61
CA ARG A 238 5.74 -9.08 4.37
C ARG A 238 6.54 -9.50 5.59
N ALA A 239 6.25 -10.68 6.10
CA ALA A 239 6.89 -11.19 7.31
C ALA A 239 7.42 -12.62 7.11
N PRO A 240 8.60 -12.92 7.69
CA PRO A 240 9.13 -14.28 7.70
C PRO A 240 8.24 -15.21 8.53
N MET A 241 8.06 -16.44 8.05
CA MET A 241 7.29 -17.48 8.75
C MET A 241 8.24 -18.35 9.59
N ILE A 242 8.64 -17.86 10.76
CA ILE A 242 9.64 -18.52 11.62
C ILE A 242 9.20 -19.94 12.00
N ASP A 243 7.93 -20.13 12.32
CA ASP A 243 7.40 -21.45 12.71
C ASP A 243 7.47 -22.52 11.65
N ARG A 244 7.68 -22.13 10.38
CA ARG A 244 7.84 -23.05 9.27
C ARG A 244 9.29 -23.47 9.03
N ILE A 245 10.27 -22.75 9.61
CA ILE A 245 11.69 -23.10 9.47
C ILE A 245 11.96 -24.56 9.86
N PRO A 246 11.48 -25.08 11.02
CA PRO A 246 11.75 -26.47 11.38
C PRO A 246 11.24 -27.50 10.36
N GLN A 247 10.06 -27.25 9.78
CA GLN A 247 9.48 -28.11 8.74
C GLN A 247 10.34 -28.09 7.46
N ASP A 248 10.74 -26.91 7.00
CA ASP A 248 11.54 -26.76 5.78
C ASP A 248 12.97 -27.30 5.98
N VAL A 249 13.55 -27.14 7.19
CA VAL A 249 14.84 -27.74 7.57
C VAL A 249 14.74 -29.26 7.61
N PHE A 250 13.72 -29.83 8.26
CA PHE A 250 13.49 -31.28 8.28
C PHE A 250 13.42 -31.86 6.86
N ALA A 251 12.56 -31.28 6.01
CA ALA A 251 12.42 -31.72 4.63
C ALA A 251 13.72 -31.54 3.81
N GLY A 252 14.49 -30.50 4.11
CA GLY A 252 15.80 -30.26 3.51
C GLY A 252 16.83 -31.31 3.92
N ILE A 253 16.98 -31.57 5.21
CA ILE A 253 17.92 -32.54 5.75
C ILE A 253 17.62 -33.94 5.22
N SER A 254 16.37 -34.41 5.32
CA SER A 254 15.99 -35.74 4.84
C SER A 254 16.32 -35.93 3.36
N ARG A 255 15.96 -34.94 2.52
CA ARG A 255 16.25 -34.99 1.08
C ARG A 255 17.74 -35.00 0.78
N GLN A 256 18.54 -34.19 1.48
CA GLN A 256 19.99 -34.12 1.25
C GLN A 256 20.71 -35.35 1.79
N PHE A 257 20.26 -35.90 2.93
CA PHE A 257 20.77 -37.15 3.48
C PHE A 257 20.56 -38.30 2.49
N ASP A 258 19.33 -38.47 1.99
CA ASP A 258 18.99 -39.53 1.04
C ASP A 258 19.77 -39.41 -0.27
N ALA A 259 20.02 -38.19 -0.74
CA ALA A 259 20.67 -37.94 -2.02
C ALA A 259 22.21 -37.96 -1.96
N ARG A 260 22.82 -37.54 -0.84
CA ARG A 260 24.26 -37.24 -0.75
C ARG A 260 24.97 -37.87 0.45
N GLY A 261 24.22 -38.40 1.41
CA GLY A 261 24.75 -39.05 2.60
C GLY A 261 25.28 -38.11 3.69
N GLU A 262 25.70 -38.74 4.78
CA GLU A 262 26.17 -38.10 6.03
C GLU A 262 27.40 -37.21 5.83
N GLU A 263 28.41 -37.69 5.10
CA GLU A 263 29.66 -36.96 4.89
C GLU A 263 29.43 -35.61 4.22
N TRP A 264 28.50 -35.55 3.25
CA TRP A 264 28.16 -34.30 2.59
C TRP A 264 27.44 -33.32 3.52
N LEU A 265 26.52 -33.82 4.35
CA LEU A 265 25.77 -32.98 5.30
C LEU A 265 26.67 -32.30 6.33
N MET A 266 27.77 -32.93 6.74
CA MET A 266 28.72 -32.32 7.68
C MET A 266 29.63 -31.26 7.04
N THR A 267 29.60 -31.08 5.72
CA THR A 267 30.37 -30.03 5.06
C THR A 267 29.78 -28.64 5.29
N ARG A 268 30.54 -27.57 4.96
CA ARG A 268 30.03 -26.19 4.91
C ARG A 268 28.85 -25.99 3.95
N GLY A 269 28.66 -26.92 3.00
CA GLY A 269 27.54 -26.93 2.07
C GLY A 269 26.24 -27.48 2.67
N GLY A 270 26.31 -28.15 3.82
CA GLY A 270 25.15 -28.63 4.59
C GLY A 270 25.05 -27.92 5.94
N LEU A 271 25.33 -28.66 7.01
CA LEU A 271 25.20 -28.27 8.41
C LEU A 271 26.48 -27.71 9.03
N GLY A 272 27.64 -27.83 8.37
CA GLY A 272 28.95 -27.46 8.91
C GLY A 272 29.17 -25.95 9.15
N ARG A 273 28.12 -25.14 9.12
CA ARG A 273 28.08 -23.74 9.55
C ARG A 273 27.43 -23.55 10.91
N LEU A 274 26.72 -24.55 11.41
CA LEU A 274 26.15 -24.56 12.75
C LEU A 274 27.23 -24.97 13.75
N ASP A 275 26.93 -24.75 15.03
CA ASP A 275 27.70 -25.36 16.10
C ASP A 275 27.71 -26.89 15.95
N GLU A 276 28.87 -27.49 16.25
CA GLU A 276 29.12 -28.92 16.04
C GLU A 276 28.08 -29.80 16.75
N SER A 277 27.70 -29.43 17.98
CA SER A 277 26.66 -30.13 18.75
C SER A 277 25.28 -30.11 18.09
N VAL A 278 24.90 -28.99 17.46
CA VAL A 278 23.63 -28.85 16.75
C VAL A 278 23.66 -29.66 15.46
N ALA A 279 24.75 -29.56 14.69
CA ALA A 279 24.94 -30.31 13.45
C ALA A 279 24.91 -31.83 13.70
N GLU A 280 25.65 -32.31 14.71
CA GLU A 280 25.67 -33.71 15.09
C GLU A 280 24.31 -34.22 15.55
N ALA A 281 23.56 -33.43 16.33
CA ALA A 281 22.21 -33.81 16.77
C ALA A 281 21.26 -34.00 15.58
N LEU A 282 21.30 -33.11 14.59
CA LEU A 282 20.51 -33.21 13.37
C LEU A 282 20.90 -34.44 12.52
N VAL A 283 22.20 -34.66 12.32
CA VAL A 283 22.70 -35.82 11.55
C VAL A 283 22.36 -37.14 12.23
N LYS A 284 22.57 -37.21 13.55
CA LYS A 284 22.24 -38.41 14.33
C LYS A 284 20.76 -38.72 14.21
N GLY A 285 19.90 -37.70 14.36
CA GLY A 285 18.45 -37.87 14.26
C GLY A 285 18.00 -38.40 12.90
N VAL A 286 18.52 -37.84 11.79
CA VAL A 286 18.12 -38.31 10.44
C VAL A 286 18.66 -39.73 10.19
N LYS A 287 19.88 -40.03 10.63
CA LYS A 287 20.50 -41.36 10.50
C LYS A 287 19.76 -42.45 11.28
N SER A 288 19.24 -42.14 12.47
CA SER A 288 18.43 -43.07 13.28
C SER A 288 16.95 -43.10 12.87
N GLY A 289 16.52 -42.27 11.92
CA GLY A 289 15.12 -42.14 11.52
C GLY A 289 14.21 -41.55 12.61
N SER A 290 14.78 -40.93 13.64
CA SER A 290 14.05 -40.36 14.77
C SER A 290 13.87 -38.85 14.66
N LEU A 291 14.34 -38.24 13.57
CA LEU A 291 14.15 -36.81 13.31
C LEU A 291 12.72 -36.56 12.86
N ASP A 292 12.05 -35.63 13.53
CA ASP A 292 10.77 -35.05 13.13
C ASP A 292 10.81 -33.52 13.27
N ILE A 293 9.69 -32.86 12.97
CA ILE A 293 9.61 -31.39 12.97
C ILE A 293 9.83 -30.82 14.39
N ASP A 294 9.33 -31.49 15.42
CA ASP A 294 9.44 -31.04 16.81
C ASP A 294 10.86 -31.25 17.35
N ALA A 295 11.52 -32.35 17.00
CA ALA A 295 12.92 -32.58 17.28
C ALA A 295 13.81 -31.52 16.61
N VAL A 296 13.56 -31.18 15.34
CA VAL A 296 14.28 -30.10 14.65
C VAL A 296 14.06 -28.77 15.36
N ARG A 297 12.82 -28.46 15.78
CA ARG A 297 12.52 -27.23 16.53
C ARG A 297 13.33 -27.14 17.82
N GLY A 298 13.37 -28.22 18.61
CA GLY A 298 14.16 -28.26 19.85
C GLY A 298 15.67 -28.15 19.61
N ILE A 299 16.19 -28.82 18.57
CA ILE A 299 17.62 -28.74 18.23
C ILE A 299 18.02 -27.34 17.75
N LEU A 300 17.13 -26.63 17.06
CA LEU A 300 17.39 -25.27 16.54
C LEU A 300 17.08 -24.15 17.54
N GLU A 301 16.46 -24.43 18.69
CA GLU A 301 16.16 -23.42 19.73
C GLU A 301 17.36 -22.52 20.10
N PRO A 302 18.59 -23.04 20.29
CA PRO A 302 19.74 -22.18 20.60
C PRO A 302 20.29 -21.42 19.37
N VAL A 303 19.86 -21.74 18.16
CA VAL A 303 20.41 -21.16 16.91
C VAL A 303 19.71 -19.84 16.59
N PRO A 304 20.45 -18.73 16.43
CA PRO A 304 19.86 -17.46 16.02
C PRO A 304 19.08 -17.57 14.70
N THR A 305 17.95 -16.85 14.58
CA THR A 305 17.09 -16.90 13.38
C THR A 305 17.83 -16.56 12.09
N GLY A 306 18.82 -15.66 12.14
CA GLY A 306 19.67 -15.34 11.00
C GLY A 306 20.45 -16.55 10.48
N ASP A 307 20.98 -17.36 11.39
CA ASP A 307 21.75 -18.57 11.04
C ASP A 307 20.82 -19.70 10.57
N GLN A 308 19.62 -19.81 11.16
CA GLN A 308 18.60 -20.73 10.66
C GLN A 308 18.17 -20.38 9.22
N ARG A 309 18.07 -19.08 8.88
CA ARG A 309 17.82 -18.62 7.50
C ARG A 309 18.96 -19.00 6.56
N VAL A 310 20.22 -18.92 7.00
CA VAL A 310 21.38 -19.37 6.22
C VAL A 310 21.35 -20.88 6.01
N LEU A 311 21.02 -21.65 7.05
CA LEU A 311 20.87 -23.10 7.00
C LEU A 311 19.85 -23.56 5.96
N LEU A 312 18.70 -22.88 5.87
CA LEU A 312 17.72 -23.18 4.82
C LEU A 312 18.35 -23.07 3.41
N ASN A 313 19.18 -22.06 3.17
CA ASN A 313 19.83 -21.88 1.88
C ASN A 313 20.87 -22.98 1.60
N THR A 314 21.62 -23.46 2.60
CA THR A 314 22.61 -24.55 2.41
C THR A 314 21.92 -25.87 2.08
N LEU A 315 20.73 -26.12 2.66
CA LEU A 315 19.91 -27.29 2.35
C LEU A 315 19.13 -27.18 1.03
N GLY A 316 19.29 -26.08 0.29
CA GLY A 316 18.62 -25.83 -0.99
C GLY A 316 17.18 -25.30 -0.85
N GLY A 317 16.78 -24.89 0.34
CA GLY A 317 15.53 -24.19 0.63
C GLY A 317 15.68 -22.66 0.53
N ARG A 318 14.59 -21.96 0.85
CA ARG A 318 14.55 -20.49 1.00
C ARG A 318 13.64 -20.15 2.17
N MET A 319 13.91 -19.01 2.81
CA MET A 319 13.06 -18.53 3.89
C MET A 319 11.59 -18.40 3.43
N PRO A 320 10.64 -19.06 4.09
CA PRO A 320 9.23 -18.88 3.79
C PRO A 320 8.75 -17.50 4.25
N PHE A 321 7.99 -16.84 3.40
CA PHE A 321 7.38 -15.55 3.70
C PHE A 321 5.87 -15.61 3.53
N GLY A 322 5.17 -14.91 4.42
CA GLY A 322 3.76 -14.62 4.31
C GLY A 322 3.50 -13.12 4.35
N VAL A 323 2.23 -12.76 4.36
CA VAL A 323 1.75 -11.40 4.63
C VAL A 323 0.96 -11.37 5.92
N ARG A 324 1.09 -10.27 6.66
CA ARG A 324 0.35 -10.01 7.91
C ARG A 324 -0.04 -8.54 7.99
N LEU A 325 -0.94 -8.19 8.90
CA LEU A 325 -1.17 -6.79 9.27
C LEU A 325 0.11 -6.17 9.82
N ALA A 326 0.35 -4.91 9.47
CA ALA A 326 1.52 -4.15 9.88
C ALA A 326 1.34 -3.52 11.27
N GLY A 327 0.97 -4.33 12.26
CA GLY A 327 0.72 -3.93 13.64
C GLY A 327 0.08 -5.05 14.49
N SER A 328 0.35 -5.06 15.80
CA SER A 328 -0.19 -6.02 16.77
C SER A 328 -1.70 -5.91 16.97
N ASP A 329 -2.27 -4.74 16.70
CA ASP A 329 -3.68 -4.43 16.86
C ASP A 329 -4.12 -3.37 15.83
N GLY A 330 -5.41 -3.04 15.86
CA GLY A 330 -6.00 -2.08 14.95
C GLY A 330 -5.45 -0.65 15.09
N GLU A 331 -5.06 -0.24 16.30
CA GLU A 331 -4.55 1.11 16.54
C GLU A 331 -3.12 1.25 16.02
N ALA A 332 -2.29 0.22 16.17
CA ALA A 332 -0.95 0.16 15.59
C ALA A 332 -0.99 0.28 14.05
N VAL A 333 -1.90 -0.47 13.40
CA VAL A 333 -2.10 -0.38 11.94
C VAL A 333 -2.61 1.01 11.55
N SER A 334 -3.62 1.54 12.25
CA SER A 334 -4.18 2.88 12.03
C SER A 334 -3.12 3.97 12.13
N SER A 335 -2.34 3.96 13.21
CA SER A 335 -1.26 4.92 13.46
C SER A 335 -0.18 4.87 12.38
N ARG A 336 0.21 3.67 11.93
CA ARG A 336 1.15 3.49 10.83
C ARG A 336 0.65 4.12 9.53
N VAL A 337 -0.58 3.76 9.10
CA VAL A 337 -1.17 4.26 7.85
C VAL A 337 -1.32 5.78 7.89
N ARG A 338 -1.80 6.34 9.01
CA ARG A 338 -1.92 7.79 9.21
C ARG A 338 -0.57 8.48 9.17
N GLY A 339 0.47 7.91 9.79
CA GLY A 339 1.83 8.46 9.74
C GLY A 339 2.41 8.52 8.32
N HIS A 340 2.12 7.52 7.48
CA HIS A 340 2.49 7.57 6.06
C HIS A 340 1.70 8.65 5.30
N ALA A 341 0.38 8.73 5.51
CA ALA A 341 -0.46 9.74 4.88
C ALA A 341 -0.03 11.17 5.26
N ASP A 342 0.22 11.43 6.55
CA ASP A 342 0.64 12.74 7.05
C ASP A 342 2.00 13.17 6.45
N ARG A 343 2.91 12.21 6.22
CA ARG A 343 4.18 12.47 5.51
C ARG A 343 3.94 12.95 4.09
N VAL A 344 3.06 12.28 3.34
CA VAL A 344 2.70 12.67 1.97
C VAL A 344 2.01 14.03 1.96
N LEU A 345 1.01 14.24 2.83
CA LEU A 345 0.29 15.51 2.95
C LEU A 345 1.21 16.68 3.32
N ARG A 346 2.20 16.46 4.20
CA ARG A 346 3.22 17.48 4.50
C ARG A 346 4.02 17.85 3.25
N ARG A 347 4.46 16.88 2.46
CA ARG A 347 5.20 17.15 1.20
C ARG A 347 4.32 17.90 0.19
N ILE A 348 3.04 17.51 0.06
CA ILE A 348 2.04 18.21 -0.76
C ILE A 348 1.95 19.68 -0.37
N ARG A 349 1.77 19.99 0.92
CA ARG A 349 1.72 21.38 1.41
C ARG A 349 3.01 22.16 1.12
N THR A 350 4.18 21.53 1.32
CA THR A 350 5.47 22.18 1.02
C THR A 350 5.62 22.52 -0.46
N VAL A 351 5.25 21.61 -1.36
CA VAL A 351 5.35 21.87 -2.81
C VAL A 351 4.29 22.89 -3.25
N ALA A 352 3.09 22.86 -2.68
CA ALA A 352 2.06 23.85 -2.96
C ALA A 352 2.47 25.28 -2.55
N GLN A 353 3.18 25.43 -1.41
CA GLN A 353 3.75 26.71 -1.02
C GLN A 353 4.79 27.20 -2.04
N ARG A 354 5.69 26.32 -2.48
CA ARG A 354 6.69 26.67 -3.50
C ARG A 354 6.06 27.04 -4.84
N LEU A 355 4.96 26.40 -5.21
CA LEU A 355 4.22 26.74 -6.42
C LEU A 355 3.65 28.15 -6.31
N ASP A 356 2.98 28.48 -5.20
CA ASP A 356 2.46 29.84 -4.96
C ASP A 356 3.59 30.90 -4.93
N GLU A 357 4.82 30.54 -4.54
CA GLU A 357 5.99 31.43 -4.56
C GLU A 357 6.61 31.61 -5.96
N ALA A 358 6.33 30.69 -6.90
CA ALA A 358 6.86 30.69 -8.26
C ALA A 358 5.87 31.30 -9.29
N GLU A 359 4.62 31.50 -8.88
CA GLU A 359 3.57 32.27 -9.55
C GLU A 359 3.67 33.77 -9.22
#